data_AF-U6DV89-F1
#
_entry.id   AF-U6DV89-F1
#
_cell.length_a   1.000
_cell.length_b   1.000
_cell.length_c   1.000
_cell.angle_alpha   90.00
_cell.angle_beta   90.00
_cell.angle_gamma   90.00
#
_symmetry.space_group_name_H-M   'P 1'
#
loop_
_entity.id
_entity.type
_entity.pdbx_description
1 polymer ?
#
loop_
_entity_poly.entity_id
_entity_poly.type
_entity_poly.pdbx_seq_one_letter_code
_entity_poly.pdbx_strand_id
1 'polypeptide(L)'
;PHLKENKYLVVVTDGHPLEGYKEPCGGLEDAVNEAKHLGIKVFSVAITPDHLEPRLSIIATDHTYRRNFTAADWGQNRDAEEVIAQTIDTITDMIKNNVEQVCCSFECQPARGPPGPRGDPGYEGERGKPGLPGEKGEAGDPGRPGDLGPIGYQG
;
A
#
# COMPACT_ATOMS: atom_id res chain seq x y z
N PRO A 1 6.66 6.25 -4.76
CA PRO A 1 7.94 5.85 -4.13
C PRO A 1 7.73 4.57 -3.31
N HIS A 2 8.31 3.45 -3.74
CA HIS A 2 8.32 2.22 -2.95
C HIS A 2 9.10 2.49 -1.66
N LEU A 3 8.45 2.43 -0.50
CA LEU A 3 9.14 2.46 0.78
C LEU A 3 10.16 1.32 0.78
N LYS A 4 11.43 1.65 1.00
CA LYS A 4 12.49 0.65 1.18
C LYS A 4 12.21 -0.03 2.53
N GLU A 5 11.62 -1.22 2.50
CA GLU A 5 11.35 -1.96 3.74
C GLU A 5 12.67 -2.42 4.36
N ASN A 6 12.91 -2.00 5.60
CA ASN A 6 14.08 -2.41 6.37
C ASN A 6 13.75 -3.66 7.19
N LYS A 7 14.03 -4.83 6.62
CA LYS A 7 13.81 -6.14 7.26
C LYS A 7 15.09 -6.61 7.92
N TYR A 8 15.00 -7.00 9.19
CA TYR A 8 16.12 -7.50 9.97
C TYR A 8 15.75 -8.83 10.64
N LEU A 9 16.72 -9.72 10.74
CA LEU A 9 16.67 -10.94 11.54
C LEU A 9 17.91 -10.96 12.44
N VAL A 10 17.75 -11.27 13.72
CA VAL A 10 18.87 -11.45 14.64
C VAL A 10 18.89 -12.91 15.05
N VAL A 11 19.95 -13.62 14.66
CA VAL A 11 20.14 -15.04 14.96
C VAL A 11 21.15 -15.15 16.09
N VAL A 12 20.74 -15.81 17.17
CA VAL A 12 21.52 -16.01 18.38
C VAL A 12 21.81 -17.50 18.52
N THR A 13 23.05 -17.93 18.32
CA THR A 13 23.45 -19.36 18.26
C THR A 13 24.95 -19.52 18.49
N ASP A 14 25.38 -20.72 18.88
CA ASP A 14 26.78 -21.15 19.00
C ASP A 14 27.41 -21.55 17.65
N GLY A 15 26.58 -21.61 16.60
CA GLY A 15 26.96 -22.06 15.27
C GLY A 15 26.65 -23.55 15.11
N HIS A 16 25.93 -23.88 14.05
CA HIS A 16 25.53 -25.26 13.77
C HIS A 16 26.76 -26.12 13.39
N PRO A 17 26.88 -27.36 13.89
CA PRO A 17 28.04 -28.22 13.63
C PRO A 17 28.19 -28.59 12.14
N LEU A 18 29.44 -28.71 11.68
CA LEU A 18 29.76 -29.05 10.28
C LEU A 18 29.62 -30.55 9.95
N GLU A 19 29.58 -31.43 10.96
CA GLU A 19 29.61 -32.87 10.76
C GLU A 19 28.31 -33.55 11.19
N GLY A 20 27.91 -34.57 10.41
CA GLY A 20 26.85 -35.52 10.80
C GLY A 20 25.41 -35.09 10.53
N TYR A 21 25.17 -33.82 10.17
CA TYR A 21 23.83 -33.32 9.83
C TYR A 21 23.75 -32.92 8.36
N LYS A 22 22.80 -33.52 7.62
CA LYS A 22 22.50 -33.13 6.25
C LYS A 22 21.50 -31.98 6.29
N GLU A 23 21.93 -30.78 5.91
CA GLU A 23 21.04 -29.62 5.92
C GLU A 23 19.92 -29.82 4.86
N PRO A 24 18.64 -29.79 5.27
CA PRO A 24 17.54 -29.88 4.31
C PRO A 24 17.42 -28.58 3.50
N CYS A 25 16.81 -28.66 2.32
CA CYS A 25 16.43 -27.50 1.50
C CYS A 25 17.61 -26.60 1.05
N GLY A 26 18.72 -27.19 0.59
CA GLY A 26 19.86 -26.43 0.04
C GLY A 26 20.87 -25.94 1.10
N GLY A 27 20.46 -25.95 2.37
CA GLY A 27 21.34 -25.67 3.49
C GLY A 27 21.37 -24.21 3.92
N LEU A 28 22.26 -23.91 4.86
CA LEU A 28 22.30 -22.61 5.53
C LEU A 28 22.70 -21.48 4.56
N GLU A 29 23.64 -21.77 3.66
CA GLU A 29 24.10 -20.82 2.64
C GLU A 29 22.96 -20.41 1.69
N ASP A 30 22.18 -21.38 1.22
CA ASP A 30 21.04 -21.13 0.33
C ASP A 30 19.95 -20.30 1.03
N ALA A 31 19.65 -20.60 2.29
CA ALA A 31 18.67 -19.85 3.08
C ALA A 31 19.11 -18.38 3.31
N VAL A 32 20.39 -18.13 3.58
CA VAL A 32 20.93 -16.77 3.77
C VAL A 32 20.96 -16.02 2.45
N ASN A 33 21.31 -16.69 1.35
CA ASN A 33 21.24 -16.12 0.01
C ASN A 33 19.80 -15.75 -0.37
N GLU A 34 18.81 -16.56 -0.03
CA GLU A 34 17.40 -16.24 -0.24
C GLU A 34 16.98 -15.02 0.60
N ALA A 35 17.33 -14.99 1.89
CA ALA A 35 17.07 -13.85 2.76
C ALA A 35 17.66 -12.54 2.18
N LYS A 36 18.88 -12.61 1.64
CA LYS A 36 19.54 -11.49 0.96
C LYS A 36 18.79 -11.03 -0.29
N HIS A 37 18.30 -11.95 -1.13
CA HIS A 37 17.47 -11.61 -2.29
C HIS A 37 16.14 -10.97 -1.90
N LEU A 38 15.58 -11.33 -0.74
CA LEU A 38 14.37 -10.71 -0.17
C LEU A 38 14.63 -9.40 0.56
N GLY A 39 15.88 -8.90 0.58
CA GLY A 39 16.26 -7.65 1.24
C GLY A 39 16.29 -7.73 2.78
N ILE A 40 16.33 -8.94 3.33
CA ILE A 40 16.44 -9.19 4.77
C ILE A 40 17.91 -9.11 5.16
N LYS A 41 18.21 -8.41 6.24
CA LYS A 41 19.57 -8.27 6.80
C LYS A 41 19.66 -9.15 8.04
N VAL A 42 20.53 -10.16 7.99
CA VAL A 42 20.64 -11.16 9.06
C VAL A 42 21.88 -10.86 9.89
N PHE A 43 21.69 -10.56 11.17
CA PHE A 43 22.74 -10.49 12.18
C PHE A 43 23.01 -11.86 12.78
N SER A 44 24.27 -12.18 13.01
CA SER A 44 24.68 -13.40 13.70
C SER A 44 25.38 -13.05 15.02
N VAL A 45 24.89 -13.60 16.12
CA VAL A 45 25.34 -13.33 17.49
C VAL A 45 25.68 -14.66 18.17
N ALA A 46 26.90 -14.75 18.71
CA ALA A 46 27.41 -15.95 19.37
C ALA A 46 26.86 -16.09 20.80
N ILE A 47 26.59 -17.32 21.27
CA ILE A 47 26.21 -17.57 22.68
C ILE A 47 27.28 -18.29 23.50
N THR A 48 28.37 -18.74 22.87
CA THR A 48 29.54 -19.39 23.49
C THR A 48 30.83 -18.70 23.02
N PRO A 49 32.00 -18.80 23.68
CA PRO A 49 33.28 -18.27 23.24
C PRO A 49 33.96 -19.25 22.28
N ASP A 50 33.63 -20.54 22.39
CA ASP A 50 34.07 -21.64 21.52
C ASP A 50 33.09 -21.81 20.34
N HIS A 51 32.51 -20.70 19.88
CA HIS A 51 31.57 -20.71 18.77
C HIS A 51 32.28 -21.01 17.45
N LEU A 52 31.55 -21.62 16.51
CA LEU A 52 32.09 -21.92 15.19
C LEU A 52 32.05 -20.66 14.31
N GLU A 53 33.10 -19.84 14.38
CA GLU A 53 33.19 -18.58 13.63
C GLU A 53 32.91 -18.67 12.14
N PRO A 54 33.43 -19.68 11.41
CA PRO A 54 33.12 -19.84 9.99
C PRO A 54 31.60 -20.01 9.74
N ARG A 55 30.89 -20.68 10.65
CA ARG A 55 29.45 -20.92 10.53
C ARG A 55 28.64 -19.66 10.85
N LEU A 56 29.03 -18.92 11.89
CA LEU A 56 28.39 -17.65 12.22
C LEU A 56 28.56 -16.61 11.10
N SER A 57 29.71 -16.62 10.40
CA SER A 57 29.93 -15.76 9.24
C SER A 57 29.02 -16.11 8.05
N ILE A 58 28.59 -17.37 7.92
CA ILE A 58 27.65 -17.79 6.86
C ILE A 58 26.22 -17.33 7.17
N ILE A 59 25.81 -17.34 8.45
CA ILE A 59 24.48 -16.90 8.88
C ILE A 59 24.24 -15.43 8.54
N ALA A 60 25.28 -14.60 8.64
CA ALA A 60 25.17 -13.17 8.38
C ALA A 60 25.10 -12.88 6.88
N THR A 61 24.17 -12.00 6.47
CA THR A 61 24.00 -11.64 5.05
C THR A 61 25.17 -10.85 4.45
N ASP A 62 25.99 -10.26 5.32
CA ASP A 62 27.23 -9.57 5.01
C ASP A 62 28.14 -9.52 6.28
N HIS A 63 29.44 -9.39 6.08
CA HIS A 63 30.45 -9.29 7.15
C HIS A 63 30.14 -8.20 8.18
N THR A 64 29.48 -7.11 7.79
CA THR A 64 29.07 -6.04 8.72
C THR A 64 28.07 -6.50 9.76
N TYR A 65 27.25 -7.52 9.45
CA TYR A 65 26.25 -8.09 10.35
C TYR A 65 26.82 -9.21 11.25
N ARG A 66 28.15 -9.46 11.21
CA ARG A 66 28.88 -10.34 12.12
C ARG A 66 30.24 -9.74 12.53
N ARG A 67 30.26 -8.90 13.57
CA ARG A 67 31.46 -8.21 14.10
C ARG A 67 31.88 -8.69 15.50
N ASN A 68 31.91 -10.00 15.72
CA ASN A 68 32.12 -10.62 17.06
C ASN A 68 31.02 -10.28 18.06
N PHE A 69 29.78 -10.16 17.58
CA PHE A 69 28.61 -10.02 18.44
C PHE A 69 28.44 -11.25 19.32
N THR A 70 28.29 -11.03 20.62
CA THR A 70 28.13 -12.10 21.60
C THR A 70 27.01 -11.75 22.59
N ALA A 71 26.21 -12.76 22.93
CA ALA A 71 25.20 -12.74 23.98
C ALA A 71 25.64 -13.59 25.19
N ALA A 72 26.93 -13.91 25.25
CA ALA A 72 27.49 -14.87 26.17
C ALA A 72 28.03 -14.19 27.43
N ASP A 73 27.55 -14.59 28.61
CA ASP A 73 28.06 -14.14 29.92
C ASP A 73 29.14 -15.11 30.40
N TRP A 74 30.41 -14.80 30.09
CA TRP A 74 31.55 -15.66 30.44
C TRP A 74 32.15 -15.31 31.80
N GLY A 75 31.38 -15.57 32.85
CA GLY A 75 31.83 -15.57 34.25
C GLY A 75 31.42 -14.32 35.00
N GLN A 76 31.32 -14.46 36.33
CA GLN A 76 30.93 -13.46 37.34
C GLN A 76 31.83 -12.20 37.37
N ASN A 77 32.04 -11.57 36.23
CA ASN A 77 32.91 -10.43 36.03
C ASN A 77 32.07 -9.33 35.39
N ARG A 78 32.13 -8.13 35.96
CA ARG A 78 31.27 -6.99 35.60
C ARG A 78 31.33 -6.61 34.11
N ASP A 79 32.39 -7.04 33.43
CA ASP A 79 32.68 -6.74 32.04
C ASP A 79 31.77 -7.49 31.05
N ALA A 80 31.20 -8.64 31.42
CA ALA A 80 30.37 -9.44 30.52
C ALA A 80 29.02 -8.76 30.21
N GLU A 81 28.40 -8.14 31.22
CA GLU A 81 27.17 -7.37 31.05
C GLU A 81 27.40 -6.14 30.16
N GLU A 82 28.57 -5.50 30.26
CA GLU A 82 28.97 -4.39 29.40
C GLU A 82 29.14 -4.85 27.93
N VAL A 83 29.79 -5.98 27.67
CA VAL A 83 29.96 -6.51 26.31
C VAL A 83 28.63 -6.86 25.65
N ILE A 84 27.69 -7.43 26.41
CA ILE A 84 26.34 -7.73 25.91
C ILE A 84 25.59 -6.43 25.61
N ALA A 85 25.65 -5.45 26.51
CA ALA A 85 25.06 -4.13 26.29
C ALA A 85 25.63 -3.44 25.05
N GLN A 86 26.96 -3.43 24.89
CA GLN A 86 27.65 -2.89 23.73
C GLN A 86 27.23 -3.59 22.43
N THR A 87 27.01 -4.91 22.46
CA THR A 87 26.51 -5.68 21.32
C THR A 87 25.09 -5.22 20.93
N ILE A 88 24.19 -5.08 21.90
CA ILE A 88 22.81 -4.61 21.68
C ILE A 88 22.80 -3.19 21.12
N ASP A 89 23.59 -2.29 21.71
CA ASP A 89 23.67 -0.89 21.30
C ASP A 89 24.22 -0.77 19.88
N THR A 90 25.28 -1.52 19.55
CA THR A 90 25.87 -1.51 18.21
C THR A 90 24.88 -2.00 17.16
N ILE A 91 24.17 -3.10 17.40
CA ILE A 91 23.15 -3.61 16.47
C ILE A 91 22.02 -2.59 16.32
N THR A 92 21.57 -2.00 17.43
CA THR A 92 20.52 -0.99 17.46
C THR A 92 20.91 0.25 16.65
N ASP A 93 22.15 0.73 16.79
CA ASP A 93 22.65 1.88 16.05
C ASP A 93 22.81 1.57 14.56
N MET A 94 23.26 0.37 14.21
CA MET A 94 23.29 -0.08 12.81
C MET A 94 21.89 -0.07 12.18
N ILE A 95 20.87 -0.50 12.93
CA ILE A 95 19.48 -0.47 12.47
C ILE A 95 19.02 0.97 12.32
N LYS A 96 19.16 1.80 13.36
CA LYS A 96 18.72 3.21 13.38
C LYS A 96 19.35 4.04 12.28
N ASN A 97 20.65 3.90 12.05
CA ASN A 97 21.38 4.66 11.02
C ASN A 97 21.01 4.25 9.58
N ASN A 98 20.41 3.08 9.40
CA ASN A 98 19.98 2.56 8.10
C ASN A 98 18.48 2.78 7.83
N VAL A 99 17.75 3.32 8.81
CA VAL A 99 16.41 3.87 8.56
C VAL A 99 16.62 5.24 7.95
N GLU A 100 16.20 5.44 6.70
CA GLU A 100 15.96 6.81 6.21
C GLU A 100 15.09 7.48 7.27
N GLN A 101 15.56 8.58 7.84
CA GLN A 101 14.76 9.45 8.69
C GLN A 101 13.57 9.92 7.86
N VAL A 102 12.54 9.08 7.78
CA VAL A 102 11.19 9.54 7.52
C VAL A 102 10.93 10.39 8.74
N CYS A 103 11.11 11.70 8.59
CA CYS A 103 10.59 12.65 9.54
C CYS A 103 9.13 12.26 9.75
N CYS A 104 8.84 11.63 10.88
CA CYS A 104 7.57 11.86 11.55
C CYS A 104 7.63 13.31 12.04
N SER A 105 7.67 14.27 11.11
CA SER A 105 7.29 15.62 11.45
C SER A 105 5.86 15.47 11.97
N PHE A 106 5.58 16.08 13.12
CA PHE A 106 4.26 16.10 13.73
C PHE A 106 3.21 16.86 12.87
N GLU A 107 3.55 17.11 11.60
CA GLU A 107 2.76 17.72 10.54
C GLU A 107 2.60 16.75 9.36
N CYS A 108 2.28 15.49 9.61
CA CYS A 108 1.51 14.73 8.62
C CYS A 108 0.06 15.22 8.64
N GLN A 109 -0.18 16.47 8.24
CA GLN A 109 -1.45 16.80 7.59
C GLN A 109 -1.28 16.38 6.13
N PRO A 110 -1.77 15.20 5.71
CA PRO A 110 -1.87 14.95 4.28
C PRO A 110 -2.69 16.11 3.71
N ALA A 111 -2.16 16.79 2.70
CA ALA A 111 -2.91 17.81 1.99
C ALA A 111 -4.26 17.19 1.65
N ARG A 112 -5.35 17.81 2.14
CA ARG A 112 -6.70 17.34 1.83
C ARG A 112 -6.78 17.22 0.31
N GLY A 113 -7.17 16.04 -0.18
CA GLY A 113 -7.32 15.83 -1.61
C GLY A 113 -8.18 16.97 -2.21
N PRO A 114 -7.95 17.34 -3.49
CA PRO A 114 -8.77 18.36 -4.13
C PRO A 114 -10.26 18.00 -3.97
N PRO A 115 -11.15 19.00 -3.85
CA PRO A 115 -12.58 18.75 -3.88
C PRO A 115 -12.93 17.83 -5.05
N GLY A 116 -13.85 16.88 -4.82
CA GLY A 116 -14.35 16.03 -5.89
C GLY A 116 -14.92 16.87 -7.04
N PRO A 117 -14.98 16.32 -8.27
CA PRO A 117 -15.60 17.02 -9.38
C PRO A 117 -17.04 17.38 -9.03
N ARG A 118 -17.54 18.48 -9.60
CA ARG A 118 -18.96 18.84 -9.51
C ARG A 118 -19.78 17.67 -10.06
N GLY A 119 -20.83 17.28 -9.36
CA GLY A 119 -21.77 16.27 -9.87
C GLY A 119 -22.38 16.70 -11.20
N ASP A 120 -22.80 15.72 -12.00
CA ASP A 120 -23.42 15.98 -13.31
C ASP A 120 -24.68 16.85 -13.17
N PRO A 121 -25.02 17.65 -14.20
CA PRO A 121 -26.30 18.34 -14.27
C PRO A 121 -27.46 17.34 -14.08
N GLY A 122 -28.51 17.77 -13.37
CA GLY A 122 -29.74 16.98 -13.29
C GLY A 122 -30.34 16.75 -14.68
N TYR A 123 -31.08 15.66 -14.84
CA TYR A 123 -31.78 15.36 -16.08
C TYR A 123 -32.77 16.48 -16.44
N GLU A 124 -32.95 16.70 -17.74
CA GLU A 124 -34.00 17.58 -18.25
C GLU A 124 -35.37 17.06 -17.78
N GLY A 125 -36.24 17.98 -17.33
CA GLY A 125 -37.60 17.61 -16.92
C GLY A 125 -38.39 17.01 -18.07
N GLU A 126 -39.36 16.16 -17.76
CA GLU A 126 -40.24 15.60 -18.79
C GLU A 126 -40.98 16.70 -19.55
N ARG A 127 -41.13 16.52 -20.87
CA ARG A 127 -41.94 17.43 -21.68
C ARG A 127 -43.38 17.44 -21.17
N GLY A 128 -43.94 18.63 -20.99
CA GLY A 128 -45.35 18.79 -20.64
C GLY A 128 -46.27 18.06 -21.62
N LYS A 129 -47.40 17.55 -21.12
CA LYS A 129 -48.40 16.87 -21.95
C LYS A 129 -48.93 17.82 -23.03
N PRO A 130 -49.26 17.31 -24.25
CA PRO A 130 -49.95 18.11 -25.25
C PRO A 130 -51.23 18.74 -24.70
N GLY A 131 -51.55 19.95 -25.16
CA GLY A 131 -52.82 20.59 -24.85
C GLY A 131 -54.02 19.78 -25.36
N LEU A 132 -55.18 20.00 -24.77
CA LEU A 132 -56.43 19.42 -25.27
C LEU A 132 -56.76 20.01 -26.66
N PRO A 133 -57.37 19.22 -27.57
CA PRO A 133 -57.92 19.75 -28.81
C PRO A 133 -58.92 20.88 -28.53
N GLY A 134 -58.91 21.92 -29.37
CA GLY A 134 -59.89 23.00 -29.29
C GLY A 134 -61.31 22.51 -29.57
N GLU A 135 -62.30 23.21 -29.01
CA GLU A 135 -63.70 22.94 -29.32
C GLU A 135 -63.99 23.16 -30.82
N LYS A 136 -64.87 22.33 -31.38
CA LYS A 136 -65.32 22.50 -32.76
C LYS A 136 -66.12 23.80 -32.87
N GLY A 137 -65.83 24.61 -33.90
CA GLY A 137 -66.60 25.82 -34.18
C GLY A 137 -68.08 25.51 -34.46
N GLU A 138 -68.95 26.48 -34.17
CA GLU A 138 -70.37 26.42 -34.49
C GLU A 138 -70.59 26.31 -36.01
N ALA A 139 -71.70 25.69 -36.41
CA ALA A 139 -72.10 25.65 -37.82
C ALA A 139 -72.45 27.07 -38.29
N GLY A 140 -72.04 27.43 -39.51
CA GLY A 140 -72.42 28.72 -40.10
C GLY A 140 -73.92 28.82 -40.38
N ASP A 141 -74.44 30.04 -40.39
CA ASP A 141 -75.83 30.30 -40.72
C ASP A 141 -76.18 29.86 -42.15
N PRO A 142 -77.41 29.39 -42.40
CA PRO A 142 -77.90 29.13 -43.75
C PRO A 142 -77.79 30.36 -44.66
N GLY A 143 -77.45 30.13 -45.94
CA GLY A 143 -77.42 31.20 -46.95
C GLY A 143 -78.80 31.83 -47.14
N ARG A 144 -78.82 33.13 -47.47
CA ARG A 144 -80.07 33.84 -47.79
C ARG A 144 -80.70 33.22 -49.05
N PRO A 145 -82.04 33.11 -49.11
CA PRO A 145 -82.73 32.78 -50.35
C PRO A 145 -82.32 33.73 -51.48
N GLY A 146 -82.18 33.20 -52.70
CA GLY A 146 -81.91 34.01 -53.88
C GLY A 146 -83.08 34.94 -54.20
N ASP A 147 -82.77 36.07 -54.84
CA ASP A 147 -83.78 37.03 -55.28
C ASP A 147 -84.76 36.37 -56.26
N LEU A 148 -86.04 36.77 -56.20
CA LEU A 148 -87.02 36.33 -57.19
C LEU A 148 -86.56 36.74 -58.60
N GLY A 149 -86.66 35.81 -59.55
CA GLY A 149 -86.40 36.09 -60.96
C GLY A 149 -87.33 37.18 -61.50
N PRO A 150 -86.91 37.91 -62.54
CA PRO A 150 -87.72 38.96 -63.16
C PRO A 150 -89.02 38.36 -63.73
N ILE A 151 -90.11 39.13 -63.64
CA ILE A 151 -91.40 38.78 -64.23
C ILE A 151 -91.26 38.79 -65.76
N GLY A 152 -91.73 37.72 -66.43
CA GLY A 152 -91.70 37.61 -67.89
C GLY A 152 -92.58 38.66 -68.59
N TYR A 153 -92.14 39.12 -69.76
CA TYR A 153 -92.88 40.09 -70.59
C TYR A 153 -94.16 39.47 -71.19
N GLN A 154 -95.26 40.23 -71.16
CA GLN A 154 -96.55 39.85 -71.76
C GLN A 154 -96.47 39.82 -73.29
N GLY A 155 -97.20 38.87 -73.89
CA GLY A 155 -97.42 38.76 -75.34
C GLY A 155 -98.72 39.40 -75.80
#